data_AF-A0A8J5KIJ4-F1
#
_entry.id   AF-A0A8J5KIJ4-F1
#
_cell.length_a   1.000
_cell.length_b   1.000
_cell.length_c   1.000
_cell.angle_alpha   90.00
_cell.angle_beta   90.00
_cell.angle_gamma   90.00
#
_symmetry.space_group_name_H-M   'P 1'
#
loop_
_entity.id
_entity.type
_entity.pdbx_description
1 polymer ?
#
loop_
_entity_poly.entity_id
_entity_poly.type
_entity_poly.pdbx_seq_one_letter_code
_entity_poly.pdbx_strand_id
1 'polypeptide(L)'
;MVDARSEFRCRLIEWGWSITLVSSIVASCIAGEESEPVNDLAFALSVLVSVPSVALSTSNSKLESLHCEAEAAMRCNAWFWIVAVLHLRHFVLSDFATPPLPVLPIPSESQLKWHRRELIMFFHFGMNTFTDSEWGTGEESPSLFDPANLNAGQWMDAAEAVGASLVILTAKHHDGFCLWPSRYTDHSVEKSPWKGGKGDVVREFVNAASARRIDVGLYLSPWDRHEKTYGQEVEYNEFYMAQLHELLTKSVSNSVTIQISVDLRNSNWMIDLAMQIREHIGDMLQSSINIFSDAGPDVRWVGDEMGAAGATCWSIVNRTLLRIGDASLESYLNTGDPRGTDWVPPECDVSIRPGWFWHKNQTAKSVSQLLNIYYNSVGRNCVLLLNVPPNRTGLVSSDDTQRLKDFRKAITSIFSADLAAGSKAKASSERGGRDGGFAASNVLDSDDKTYWAAAGDEQKHGHWIELALPKANTSFNLVRVQEAIALGQRIMEHEVYADKKLVAKGTTVGYKRLHRLREAVTAARVKIRITKSRGPPLLTAMGLHYDRFTKCSVEFNKV
;
A
#
# COMPACT_ATOMS: atom_id res chain seq x y z
N MET A 1 6.61 -51.00 58.72
CA MET A 1 5.32 -51.68 59.01
C MET A 1 4.23 -50.66 58.73
N VAL A 2 3.54 -50.81 57.58
CA VAL A 2 2.14 -51.29 57.49
C VAL A 2 1.18 -50.23 58.04
N ASP A 3 0.53 -49.38 57.23
CA ASP A 3 -0.56 -49.57 56.23
C ASP A 3 -1.97 -49.35 56.82
N ALA A 4 -2.89 -49.01 55.91
CA ALA A 4 -4.35 -48.84 55.97
C ALA A 4 -4.81 -47.42 56.38
N ARG A 5 -5.21 -46.50 55.49
CA ARG A 5 -6.08 -46.56 54.29
C ARG A 5 -7.49 -47.09 54.57
N SER A 6 -8.46 -46.20 54.75
CA SER A 6 -9.85 -46.42 54.30
C SER A 6 -10.75 -45.16 54.37
N GLU A 7 -10.33 -43.99 53.89
CA GLU A 7 -11.27 -42.84 53.85
C GLU A 7 -11.07 -41.80 52.73
N PHE A 8 -10.25 -42.08 51.71
CA PHE A 8 -10.01 -41.15 50.59
C PHE A 8 -10.09 -41.80 49.20
N ARG A 9 -11.04 -42.73 49.03
CA ARG A 9 -11.42 -43.29 47.71
C ARG A 9 -12.92 -43.52 47.66
N CYS A 10 -13.70 -42.46 47.40
CA CYS A 10 -15.05 -42.58 46.82
C CYS A 10 -15.67 -41.27 46.28
N ARG A 11 -14.89 -40.20 46.03
CA ARG A 11 -15.39 -38.97 45.38
C ARG A 11 -14.47 -38.43 44.29
N LEU A 12 -13.91 -39.32 43.48
CA LEU A 12 -13.10 -38.96 42.30
C LEU A 12 -13.34 -39.88 41.09
N ILE A 13 -14.38 -40.73 41.13
CA ILE A 13 -14.71 -41.67 40.04
C ILE A 13 -15.96 -41.26 39.25
N GLU A 14 -16.79 -40.32 39.74
CA GLU A 14 -18.00 -39.87 39.01
C GLU A 14 -17.77 -38.68 38.06
N TRP A 15 -16.60 -38.03 38.08
CA TRP A 15 -16.27 -36.94 37.14
C TRP A 15 -15.22 -37.33 36.08
N GLY A 16 -14.64 -38.53 36.18
CA GLY A 16 -13.59 -39.02 35.28
C GLY A 16 -14.09 -39.73 34.01
N TRP A 17 -15.38 -40.09 33.92
CA TRP A 17 -15.93 -40.81 32.77
C TRP A 17 -16.63 -39.91 31.73
N SER A 18 -17.08 -38.71 32.12
CA SER A 18 -17.71 -37.77 31.18
C SER A 18 -16.72 -36.91 30.40
N ILE A 19 -15.50 -36.68 30.92
CA ILE A 19 -14.49 -35.85 30.24
C ILE A 19 -13.79 -36.64 29.14
N THR A 20 -13.50 -37.93 29.36
CA THR A 20 -12.73 -38.76 28.41
C THR A 20 -13.50 -39.02 27.11
N LEU A 21 -14.83 -39.19 27.17
CA LEU A 21 -15.66 -39.44 25.98
C LEU A 21 -15.83 -38.19 25.11
N VAL A 22 -15.94 -37.01 25.73
CA VAL A 22 -16.05 -35.72 25.01
C VAL A 22 -14.72 -35.34 24.35
N SER A 23 -13.58 -35.62 25.00
CA SER A 23 -12.27 -35.41 24.40
C SER A 23 -11.98 -36.33 23.21
N SER A 24 -12.50 -37.57 23.20
CA SER A 24 -12.31 -38.50 22.07
C SER A 24 -13.16 -38.13 20.85
N ILE A 25 -14.35 -37.55 21.05
CA ILE A 25 -15.21 -37.09 19.94
C ILE A 25 -14.63 -35.81 19.31
N VAL A 26 -14.10 -34.89 20.13
CA VAL A 26 -13.45 -33.66 19.63
C VAL A 26 -12.12 -33.99 18.93
N ALA A 27 -11.37 -34.99 19.38
CA ALA A 27 -10.12 -35.41 18.75
C ALA A 27 -10.34 -36.08 17.38
N SER A 28 -11.41 -36.87 17.19
CA SER A 28 -11.70 -37.50 15.89
C SER A 28 -12.25 -36.53 14.83
N CYS A 29 -12.77 -35.37 15.21
CA CYS A 29 -13.20 -34.33 14.25
C CYS A 29 -12.05 -33.43 13.76
N ILE A 30 -10.87 -33.49 14.38
CA ILE A 30 -9.71 -32.63 14.05
C ILE A 30 -8.73 -33.33 13.09
N ALA A 31 -8.90 -34.63 12.83
CA ALA A 31 -8.03 -35.39 11.94
C ALA A 31 -8.83 -36.18 10.88
N GLY A 32 -8.99 -35.65 9.67
CA GLY A 32 -9.34 -36.45 8.49
C GLY A 32 -10.24 -35.77 7.46
N GLU A 33 -9.80 -35.87 6.21
CA GLU A 33 -10.38 -35.34 4.96
C GLU A 33 -11.77 -35.88 4.58
N GLU A 34 -12.46 -35.09 3.74
CA GLU A 34 -13.51 -35.41 2.77
C GLU A 34 -14.52 -36.54 3.08
N SER A 35 -15.78 -36.18 3.40
CA SER A 35 -17.01 -36.65 2.71
C SER A 35 -18.30 -36.13 3.38
N GLU A 36 -19.37 -36.05 2.59
CA GLU A 36 -20.67 -35.42 2.86
C GLU A 36 -21.52 -36.03 4.02
N PRO A 37 -22.56 -35.30 4.51
CA PRO A 37 -23.09 -35.46 5.86
C PRO A 37 -24.46 -36.17 5.96
N VAL A 38 -24.85 -36.45 7.22
CA VAL A 38 -26.22 -36.74 7.71
C VAL A 38 -26.67 -38.21 7.57
N ASN A 39 -26.47 -38.99 8.64
CA ASN A 39 -27.46 -39.97 9.14
C ASN A 39 -27.13 -40.63 10.50
N ASP A 40 -25.95 -40.43 11.08
CA ASP A 40 -25.54 -41.21 12.27
C ASP A 40 -25.99 -40.69 13.64
N LEU A 41 -26.61 -39.51 13.74
CA LEU A 41 -27.11 -39.03 15.04
C LEU A 41 -28.37 -39.79 15.51
N ALA A 42 -29.15 -40.34 14.56
CA ALA A 42 -30.34 -41.12 14.87
C ALA A 42 -30.02 -42.54 15.37
N PHE A 43 -28.88 -43.10 14.97
CA PHE A 43 -28.45 -44.44 15.40
C PHE A 43 -27.82 -44.42 16.80
N ALA A 44 -27.11 -43.35 17.15
CA ALA A 44 -26.55 -43.19 18.49
C ALA A 44 -27.64 -43.03 19.59
N LEU A 45 -28.81 -42.48 19.24
CA LEU A 45 -29.92 -42.29 20.18
C LEU A 45 -30.79 -43.54 20.41
N SER A 46 -30.77 -44.54 19.52
CA SER A 46 -31.56 -45.77 19.69
C SER A 46 -30.93 -46.79 20.66
N VAL A 47 -29.64 -46.66 20.96
CA VAL A 47 -28.92 -47.58 21.87
C VAL A 47 -29.12 -47.21 23.36
N LEU A 48 -29.61 -46.00 23.67
CA LEU A 48 -29.82 -45.54 25.06
C LEU A 48 -31.19 -45.92 25.65
N VAL A 49 -32.08 -46.56 24.89
CA VAL A 49 -33.42 -46.96 25.35
C VAL A 49 -33.64 -48.45 25.13
N SER A 50 -32.86 -49.30 25.81
CA SER A 50 -33.17 -50.74 25.94
C SER A 50 -32.39 -51.35 27.10
N VAL A 51 -33.06 -51.58 28.24
CA VAL A 51 -32.64 -52.58 29.24
C VAL A 51 -33.83 -53.52 29.47
N PRO A 52 -33.65 -54.85 29.52
CA PRO A 52 -34.74 -55.83 29.53
C PRO A 52 -35.32 -56.04 30.94
N SER A 53 -36.63 -56.29 30.99
CA SER A 53 -37.35 -56.74 32.18
C SER A 53 -36.87 -58.13 32.64
N VAL A 54 -36.26 -58.21 33.83
CA VAL A 54 -36.09 -59.48 34.56
C VAL A 54 -36.62 -59.27 35.98
N ALA A 55 -37.62 -60.07 36.33
CA ALA A 55 -38.31 -60.05 37.61
C ALA A 55 -37.44 -60.65 38.73
N LEU A 56 -37.29 -59.92 39.83
CA LEU A 56 -36.88 -60.45 41.13
C LEU A 56 -37.91 -60.02 42.17
N SER A 57 -38.46 -61.00 42.87
CA SER A 57 -39.50 -60.85 43.87
C SER A 57 -38.94 -60.41 45.22
N THR A 58 -39.85 -59.89 46.04
CA THR A 58 -39.82 -59.62 47.48
C THR A 58 -39.60 -58.16 47.94
N SER A 59 -40.62 -57.75 48.69
CA SER A 59 -40.89 -56.55 49.48
C SER A 59 -39.74 -55.62 49.87
N ASN A 60 -39.89 -54.32 49.55
CA ASN A 60 -39.74 -53.25 50.55
C ASN A 60 -40.23 -51.89 50.04
N SER A 61 -40.83 -51.13 50.95
CA SER A 61 -41.51 -49.83 50.80
C SER A 61 -40.58 -48.63 50.48
N LYS A 62 -39.60 -48.81 49.60
CA LYS A 62 -38.66 -47.77 49.15
C LYS A 62 -38.77 -47.38 47.68
N LEU A 63 -39.75 -47.92 46.94
CA LEU A 63 -39.88 -47.69 45.49
C LEU A 63 -40.77 -46.51 45.09
N GLU A 64 -41.66 -46.02 45.97
CA GLU A 64 -42.58 -44.92 45.63
C GLU A 64 -41.94 -43.52 45.75
N SER A 65 -40.93 -43.33 46.62
CA SER A 65 -40.23 -42.02 46.72
C SER A 65 -39.21 -41.82 45.58
N LEU A 66 -38.62 -42.91 45.07
CA LEU A 66 -37.65 -42.87 43.97
C LEU A 66 -38.32 -42.62 42.60
N HIS A 67 -39.61 -42.95 42.45
CA HIS A 67 -40.34 -42.69 41.20
C HIS A 67 -40.72 -41.21 41.02
N CYS A 68 -41.06 -40.51 42.11
CA CYS A 68 -41.44 -39.10 42.06
C CYS A 68 -40.22 -38.17 41.88
N GLU A 69 -39.06 -38.53 42.45
CA GLU A 69 -37.80 -37.80 42.24
C GLU A 69 -37.22 -38.01 40.83
N ALA A 70 -37.44 -39.18 40.21
CA ALA A 70 -36.99 -39.46 38.84
C ALA A 70 -37.80 -38.67 37.78
N GLU A 71 -39.12 -38.53 37.92
CA GLU A 71 -39.93 -37.72 37.01
C GLU A 71 -39.64 -36.20 37.13
N ALA A 72 -39.39 -35.71 38.35
CA ALA A 72 -39.00 -34.32 38.57
C ALA A 72 -37.60 -34.01 38.01
N ALA A 73 -36.65 -34.95 38.18
CA ALA A 73 -35.30 -34.84 37.60
C ALA A 73 -35.32 -34.92 36.06
N MET A 74 -36.18 -35.75 35.45
CA MET A 74 -36.33 -35.82 34.00
C MET A 74 -36.98 -34.56 33.40
N ARG A 75 -37.93 -33.92 34.09
CA ARG A 75 -38.54 -32.65 33.63
C ARG A 75 -37.59 -31.45 33.78
N CYS A 76 -36.79 -31.40 34.84
CA CYS A 76 -35.71 -30.41 34.98
C CYS A 76 -34.61 -30.60 33.93
N ASN A 77 -34.22 -31.84 33.62
CA ASN A 77 -33.28 -32.12 32.54
C ASN A 77 -33.84 -31.75 31.17
N ALA A 78 -35.12 -32.04 30.88
CA ALA A 78 -35.73 -31.65 29.61
C ALA A 78 -35.76 -30.13 29.41
N TRP A 79 -36.04 -29.36 30.47
CA TRP A 79 -35.98 -27.89 30.40
C TRP A 79 -34.54 -27.37 30.27
N PHE A 80 -33.58 -28.00 30.96
CA PHE A 80 -32.16 -27.67 30.82
C PHE A 80 -31.66 -27.96 29.40
N TRP A 81 -32.07 -29.07 28.80
CA TRP A 81 -31.76 -29.41 27.41
C TRP A 81 -32.52 -28.55 26.39
N ILE A 82 -33.75 -28.13 26.67
CA ILE A 82 -34.47 -27.18 25.80
C ILE A 82 -33.84 -25.79 25.87
N VAL A 83 -33.48 -25.29 27.05
CA VAL A 83 -32.78 -24.00 27.21
C VAL A 83 -31.36 -24.10 26.66
N ALA A 84 -30.64 -25.22 26.86
CA ALA A 84 -29.34 -25.46 26.28
C ALA A 84 -29.40 -25.60 24.76
N VAL A 85 -30.40 -26.28 24.18
CA VAL A 85 -30.63 -26.36 22.72
C VAL A 85 -31.11 -25.02 22.16
N LEU A 86 -31.87 -24.22 22.91
CA LEU A 86 -32.23 -22.86 22.53
C LEU A 86 -31.04 -21.89 22.65
N HIS A 87 -30.12 -22.10 23.59
CA HIS A 87 -28.86 -21.35 23.72
C HIS A 87 -27.80 -21.82 22.71
N LEU A 88 -27.78 -23.12 22.36
CA LEU A 88 -26.96 -23.70 21.29
C LEU A 88 -27.51 -23.35 19.90
N ARG A 89 -28.83 -23.14 19.75
CA ARG A 89 -29.43 -22.51 18.57
C ARG A 89 -29.15 -21.01 18.49
N HIS A 90 -28.79 -20.35 19.60
CA HIS A 90 -28.35 -18.94 19.62
C HIS A 90 -26.83 -18.79 19.54
N PHE A 91 -26.05 -19.86 19.67
CA PHE A 91 -24.80 -20.00 18.95
C PHE A 91 -25.11 -20.28 17.46
N VAL A 92 -25.87 -19.38 16.85
CA VAL A 92 -25.69 -19.11 15.43
C VAL A 92 -24.22 -18.72 15.37
N LEU A 93 -23.38 -19.57 14.75
CA LEU A 93 -22.11 -19.13 14.19
C LEU A 93 -22.43 -17.78 13.57
N SER A 94 -21.95 -16.69 14.15
CA SER A 94 -22.11 -15.38 13.52
C SER A 94 -21.54 -15.59 12.13
N ASP A 95 -22.42 -15.63 11.12
CA ASP A 95 -22.05 -15.85 9.73
C ASP A 95 -21.26 -14.60 9.32
N PHE A 96 -19.99 -14.57 9.70
CA PHE A 96 -19.05 -13.57 9.24
C PHE A 96 -19.05 -13.72 7.73
N ALA A 97 -19.59 -12.72 7.05
CA ALA A 97 -19.61 -12.76 5.61
C ALA A 97 -18.18 -12.91 5.11
N THR A 98 -17.99 -13.82 4.17
CA THR A 98 -16.69 -13.99 3.52
C THR A 98 -16.28 -12.67 2.85
N PRO A 99 -15.00 -12.33 2.75
CA PRO A 99 -14.56 -11.16 2.02
C PRO A 99 -14.83 -11.29 0.50
N PRO A 100 -14.96 -10.16 -0.21
CA PRO A 100 -14.95 -10.13 -1.67
C PRO A 100 -13.73 -10.80 -2.28
N LEU A 101 -13.96 -11.56 -3.35
CA LEU A 101 -12.85 -12.07 -4.16
C LEU A 101 -12.03 -10.87 -4.69
N PRO A 102 -10.70 -11.00 -4.76
CA PRO A 102 -9.84 -10.01 -5.43
C PRO A 102 -10.23 -9.85 -6.91
N VAL A 103 -10.10 -8.62 -7.43
CA VAL A 103 -10.18 -8.36 -8.88
C VAL A 103 -8.76 -8.22 -9.39
N LEU A 104 -8.28 -9.21 -10.14
CA LEU A 104 -6.90 -9.24 -10.62
C LEU A 104 -6.63 -8.16 -11.70
N PRO A 105 -5.36 -7.75 -11.86
CA PRO A 105 -4.23 -8.04 -10.96
C PRO A 105 -4.32 -7.24 -9.64
N ILE A 106 -3.57 -7.67 -8.62
CA ILE A 106 -3.47 -7.02 -7.30
C ILE A 106 -2.02 -6.60 -7.01
N PRO A 107 -1.80 -5.56 -6.20
CA PRO A 107 -0.46 -5.15 -5.78
C PRO A 107 0.22 -6.23 -4.93
N SER A 108 1.54 -6.33 -5.05
CA SER A 108 2.39 -6.99 -4.06
C SER A 108 2.43 -6.21 -2.74
N GLU A 109 2.93 -6.82 -1.66
CA GLU A 109 3.15 -6.13 -0.39
C GLU A 109 4.11 -4.92 -0.51
N SER A 110 5.16 -5.04 -1.34
CA SER A 110 6.09 -3.94 -1.59
C SER A 110 5.42 -2.78 -2.34
N GLN A 111 4.51 -3.07 -3.27
CA GLN A 111 3.72 -2.05 -3.98
C GLN A 111 2.67 -1.42 -3.06
N LEU A 112 2.05 -2.18 -2.16
CA LEU A 112 1.17 -1.64 -1.11
C LEU A 112 1.93 -0.69 -0.17
N LYS A 113 3.12 -1.09 0.31
CA LYS A 113 4.00 -0.21 1.10
C LYS A 113 4.34 1.06 0.33
N TRP A 114 4.62 0.96 -0.97
CA TRP A 114 4.94 2.10 -1.82
C TRP A 114 3.76 3.05 -2.03
N HIS A 115 2.56 2.54 -2.31
CA HIS A 115 1.35 3.36 -2.41
C HIS A 115 1.11 4.19 -1.14
N ARG A 116 1.32 3.60 0.05
CA ARG A 116 1.18 4.27 1.35
C ARG A 116 2.14 5.43 1.56
N ARG A 117 3.24 5.52 0.82
CA ARG A 117 4.21 6.60 0.99
C ARG A 117 3.65 7.93 0.51
N GLU A 118 2.87 7.91 -0.58
CA GLU A 118 2.30 9.05 -1.29
C GLU A 118 3.34 10.02 -1.86
N LEU A 119 4.34 10.40 -1.08
CA LEU A 119 5.44 11.27 -1.44
C LEU A 119 6.77 10.60 -1.05
N ILE A 120 7.67 10.55 -2.02
CA ILE A 120 9.06 10.10 -1.88
C ILE A 120 9.98 11.17 -2.48
N MET A 121 11.29 11.07 -2.23
CA MET A 121 12.24 12.13 -2.59
C MET A 121 13.39 11.62 -3.45
N PHE A 122 13.83 12.42 -4.41
CA PHE A 122 14.99 12.16 -5.25
C PHE A 122 16.09 13.19 -4.98
N PHE A 123 17.34 12.75 -5.00
CA PHE A 123 18.54 13.59 -5.03
C PHE A 123 19.32 13.31 -6.31
N HIS A 124 19.23 14.23 -7.27
CA HIS A 124 20.19 14.33 -8.36
C HIS A 124 21.41 15.12 -7.87
N PHE A 125 22.52 14.41 -7.75
CA PHE A 125 23.80 14.96 -7.34
C PHE A 125 24.91 14.23 -8.10
N GLY A 126 25.97 14.93 -8.50
CA GLY A 126 27.02 14.36 -9.32
C GLY A 126 27.73 15.40 -10.16
N MET A 127 28.44 14.95 -11.19
CA MET A 127 29.31 15.79 -11.99
C MET A 127 28.60 17.01 -12.59
N ASN A 128 27.36 16.81 -13.02
CA ASN A 128 26.48 17.82 -13.62
C ASN A 128 26.20 19.02 -12.68
N THR A 129 26.25 18.79 -11.36
CA THR A 129 26.19 19.87 -10.36
C THR A 129 27.39 20.82 -10.46
N PHE A 130 28.57 20.28 -10.74
CA PHE A 130 29.84 21.02 -10.82
C PHE A 130 30.06 21.65 -12.20
N THR A 131 29.49 21.06 -13.24
CA THR A 131 29.58 21.56 -14.62
C THR A 131 28.43 22.48 -15.03
N ASP A 132 27.42 22.68 -14.18
CA ASP A 132 26.21 23.48 -14.50
C ASP A 132 25.42 22.92 -15.69
N SER A 133 25.37 21.59 -15.82
CA SER A 133 24.62 20.90 -16.87
C SER A 133 23.46 20.10 -16.28
N GLU A 134 22.44 19.83 -17.09
CA GLU A 134 21.47 18.78 -16.78
C GLU A 134 22.00 17.41 -17.22
N TRP A 135 22.64 17.36 -18.39
CA TRP A 135 23.19 16.14 -18.97
C TRP A 135 24.69 16.30 -19.24
N GLY A 136 25.52 15.55 -18.52
CA GLY A 136 26.96 15.51 -18.76
C GLY A 136 27.33 14.67 -19.98
N THR A 137 28.52 14.89 -20.51
CA THR A 137 29.02 14.30 -21.76
C THR A 137 29.69 12.96 -21.60
N GLY A 138 30.14 12.62 -20.39
CA GLY A 138 31.00 11.46 -20.09
C GLY A 138 32.50 11.78 -20.19
N GLU A 139 32.85 13.04 -20.44
CA GLU A 139 34.25 13.50 -20.62
C GLU A 139 34.68 14.45 -19.50
N GLU A 140 33.80 14.69 -18.54
CA GLU A 140 34.07 15.54 -17.40
C GLU A 140 35.24 15.00 -16.57
N SER A 141 36.13 15.89 -16.14
CA SER A 141 37.24 15.46 -15.30
C SER A 141 36.75 15.14 -13.89
N PRO A 142 37.05 13.95 -13.32
CA PRO A 142 36.81 13.64 -11.91
C PRO A 142 37.38 14.69 -10.94
N SER A 143 38.39 15.45 -11.36
CA SER A 143 39.00 16.53 -10.58
C SER A 143 38.04 17.68 -10.24
N LEU A 144 36.94 17.83 -10.99
CA LEU A 144 35.92 18.85 -10.74
C LEU A 144 34.98 18.50 -9.57
N PHE A 145 34.90 17.23 -9.19
CA PHE A 145 34.03 16.77 -8.13
C PHE A 145 34.69 16.96 -6.76
N ASP A 146 34.32 18.04 -6.07
CA ASP A 146 34.85 18.35 -4.72
C ASP A 146 33.82 19.03 -3.81
N PRO A 147 32.77 18.32 -3.36
CA PRO A 147 31.78 18.90 -2.46
C PRO A 147 32.35 19.06 -1.04
N ALA A 148 32.89 20.25 -0.77
CA ALA A 148 33.60 20.59 0.47
C ALA A 148 32.79 20.33 1.76
N ASN A 149 31.46 20.45 1.71
CA ASN A 149 30.58 20.35 2.88
C ASN A 149 29.51 19.25 2.72
N LEU A 150 29.76 18.22 1.91
CA LEU A 150 28.79 17.14 1.71
C LEU A 150 28.32 16.59 3.05
N ASN A 151 27.01 16.61 3.26
CA ASN A 151 26.39 16.08 4.46
C ASN A 151 25.07 15.40 4.10
N ALA A 152 25.12 14.08 3.90
CA ALA A 152 23.92 13.29 3.61
C ALA A 152 22.90 13.28 4.77
N GLY A 153 23.33 13.53 6.02
CA GLY A 153 22.42 13.75 7.13
C GLY A 153 21.54 14.98 6.92
N GLN A 154 22.08 16.06 6.33
CA GLN A 154 21.30 17.24 5.98
C GLN A 154 20.32 16.99 4.82
N TRP A 155 20.63 16.04 3.93
CA TRP A 155 19.67 15.60 2.91
C TRP A 155 18.50 14.86 3.57
N MET A 156 18.76 14.06 4.60
CA MET A 156 17.69 13.41 5.36
C MET A 156 16.84 14.42 6.14
N ASP A 157 17.42 15.54 6.62
CA ASP A 157 16.63 16.63 7.22
C ASP A 157 15.62 17.20 6.21
N ALA A 158 16.00 17.30 4.93
CA ALA A 158 15.11 17.73 3.86
C ALA A 158 14.00 16.69 3.57
N ALA A 159 14.34 15.40 3.58
CA ALA A 159 13.36 14.32 3.42
C ALA A 159 12.31 14.33 4.55
N GLU A 160 12.75 14.41 5.81
CA GLU A 160 11.86 14.49 6.98
C GLU A 160 11.02 15.77 6.97
N ALA A 161 11.57 16.89 6.50
CA ALA A 161 10.86 18.16 6.40
C ALA A 161 9.60 18.08 5.51
N VAL A 162 9.58 17.18 4.52
CA VAL A 162 8.40 16.92 3.68
C VAL A 162 7.66 15.62 4.04
N GLY A 163 8.21 14.84 4.98
CA GLY A 163 7.65 13.57 5.42
C GLY A 163 7.90 12.40 4.45
N ALA A 164 8.95 12.49 3.62
CA ALA A 164 9.34 11.40 2.73
C ALA A 164 9.93 10.24 3.53
N SER A 165 9.43 9.02 3.28
CA SER A 165 9.88 7.78 3.94
C SER A 165 10.76 6.90 3.05
N LEU A 166 10.93 7.30 1.79
CA LEU A 166 11.85 6.72 0.81
C LEU A 166 12.59 7.86 0.13
N VAL A 167 13.92 7.73 0.06
CA VAL A 167 14.83 8.70 -0.58
C VAL A 167 15.65 7.99 -1.64
N ILE A 168 15.84 8.60 -2.80
CA ILE A 168 16.50 8.00 -3.96
C ILE A 168 17.70 8.86 -4.34
N LEU A 169 18.85 8.24 -4.57
CA LEU A 169 20.08 8.93 -5.00
C LEU A 169 20.50 8.48 -6.38
N THR A 170 20.89 9.43 -7.24
CA THR A 170 21.61 9.14 -8.48
C THR A 170 23.02 8.63 -8.18
N ALA A 171 23.17 7.31 -7.99
CA ALA A 171 24.48 6.69 -7.78
C ALA A 171 25.38 6.86 -9.03
N LYS A 172 24.79 6.77 -10.22
CA LYS A 172 25.40 7.09 -11.52
C LYS A 172 24.35 7.72 -12.41
N HIS A 173 24.66 8.87 -13.01
CA HIS A 173 23.82 9.52 -14.03
C HIS A 173 24.34 9.20 -15.44
N HIS A 174 23.74 9.76 -16.50
CA HIS A 174 24.08 9.48 -17.90
C HIS A 174 25.55 9.74 -18.27
N ASP A 175 26.20 10.66 -17.58
CA ASP A 175 27.63 10.94 -17.71
C ASP A 175 28.52 9.76 -17.27
N GLY A 176 27.98 8.74 -16.60
CA GLY A 176 28.72 7.55 -16.20
C GLY A 176 29.54 7.73 -14.92
N PHE A 177 29.59 8.94 -14.34
CA PHE A 177 30.37 9.20 -13.13
C PHE A 177 29.77 8.49 -11.90
N CYS A 178 30.53 7.58 -11.31
CA CYS A 178 30.07 6.78 -10.17
C CYS A 178 30.33 7.50 -8.84
N LEU A 179 29.27 7.67 -8.04
CA LEU A 179 29.32 8.30 -6.72
C LEU A 179 29.88 7.43 -5.58
N TRP A 180 30.36 6.24 -5.90
CA TRP A 180 31.03 5.31 -5.01
C TRP A 180 32.36 4.84 -5.66
N PRO A 181 33.34 4.35 -4.89
CA PRO A 181 34.61 3.85 -5.44
C PRO A 181 34.40 2.51 -6.14
N SER A 182 33.88 2.57 -7.37
CA SER A 182 33.55 1.41 -8.20
C SER A 182 34.80 0.68 -8.65
N ARG A 183 34.85 -0.65 -8.49
CA ARG A 183 35.98 -1.47 -8.97
C ARG A 183 36.06 -1.58 -10.50
N TYR A 184 34.98 -1.22 -11.19
CA TYR A 184 34.81 -1.47 -12.62
C TYR A 184 35.12 -0.23 -13.49
N THR A 185 35.30 0.95 -12.89
CA THR A 185 35.61 2.17 -13.65
C THR A 185 36.42 3.17 -12.83
N ASP A 186 37.38 3.82 -13.48
CA ASP A 186 38.13 4.95 -12.92
C ASP A 186 37.32 6.26 -12.98
N HIS A 187 36.18 6.30 -13.69
CA HIS A 187 35.31 7.48 -13.74
C HIS A 187 34.37 7.50 -12.53
N SER A 188 34.97 7.70 -11.36
CA SER A 188 34.30 7.64 -10.07
C SER A 188 34.90 8.61 -9.06
N VAL A 189 34.26 8.72 -7.90
CA VAL A 189 34.75 9.51 -6.75
C VAL A 189 36.17 9.12 -6.31
N GLU A 190 36.64 7.91 -6.61
CA GLU A 190 38.01 7.47 -6.28
C GLU A 190 39.08 8.34 -6.96
N LYS A 191 38.80 8.83 -8.18
CA LYS A 191 39.72 9.72 -8.92
C LYS A 191 39.46 11.21 -8.68
N SER A 192 38.55 11.55 -7.76
CA SER A 192 38.26 12.93 -7.39
C SER A 192 39.11 13.39 -6.20
N PRO A 193 39.35 14.71 -6.03
CA PRO A 193 40.03 15.25 -4.85
C PRO A 193 39.18 15.11 -3.58
N TRP A 194 37.87 14.89 -3.71
CA TRP A 194 36.95 14.80 -2.58
C TRP A 194 37.38 13.73 -1.58
N LYS A 195 37.61 14.16 -0.33
CA LYS A 195 38.14 13.30 0.76
C LYS A 195 39.42 12.55 0.37
N GLY A 196 40.24 13.14 -0.50
CA GLY A 196 41.48 12.55 -1.00
C GLY A 196 41.26 11.24 -1.78
N GLY A 197 40.18 11.14 -2.55
CA GLY A 197 39.82 9.96 -3.35
C GLY A 197 39.26 8.80 -2.53
N LYS A 198 38.96 8.99 -1.24
CA LYS A 198 38.43 7.95 -0.34
C LYS A 198 36.96 8.12 0.00
N GLY A 199 36.31 9.09 -0.62
CA GLY A 199 34.90 9.38 -0.40
C GLY A 199 33.99 8.31 -1.00
N ASP A 200 32.79 8.18 -0.44
CA ASP A 200 31.75 7.29 -0.92
C ASP A 200 30.40 7.93 -0.58
N VAL A 201 29.80 8.61 -1.56
CA VAL A 201 28.54 9.35 -1.34
C VAL A 201 27.40 8.36 -1.10
N VAL A 202 27.39 7.24 -1.82
CA VAL A 202 26.36 6.20 -1.69
C VAL A 202 26.35 5.66 -0.26
N ARG A 203 27.51 5.31 0.29
CA ARG A 203 27.60 4.82 1.67
C ARG A 203 27.22 5.89 2.69
N GLU A 204 27.63 7.14 2.51
CA GLU A 204 27.23 8.23 3.42
C GLU A 204 25.72 8.46 3.39
N PHE A 205 25.11 8.38 2.21
CA PHE A 205 23.67 8.46 2.00
C PHE A 205 22.90 7.31 2.67
N VAL A 206 23.31 6.06 2.40
CA VAL A 206 22.67 4.87 3.00
C VAL A 206 22.78 4.89 4.52
N ASN A 207 23.96 5.24 5.06
CA ASN A 207 24.17 5.32 6.51
C ASN A 207 23.29 6.40 7.16
N ALA A 208 23.19 7.59 6.54
CA ALA A 208 22.37 8.67 7.05
C ALA A 208 20.88 8.32 7.06
N ALA A 209 20.38 7.69 6.00
CA ALA A 209 18.99 7.24 5.90
C ALA A 209 18.68 6.11 6.90
N SER A 210 19.57 5.11 6.98
CA SER A 210 19.44 3.96 7.89
C SER A 210 19.39 4.41 9.35
N ALA A 211 20.23 5.37 9.75
CA ALA A 211 20.24 5.95 11.09
C ALA A 211 18.88 6.58 11.50
N ARG A 212 18.06 6.96 10.51
CA ARG A 212 16.74 7.58 10.68
C ARG A 212 15.58 6.67 10.27
N ARG A 213 15.86 5.41 9.91
CA ARG A 213 14.86 4.43 9.42
C ARG A 213 14.10 4.93 8.19
N ILE A 214 14.79 5.68 7.32
CA ILE A 214 14.27 6.08 6.01
C ILE A 214 14.72 5.00 5.02
N ASP A 215 13.78 4.48 4.22
CA ASP A 215 14.12 3.51 3.18
C ASP A 215 14.92 4.20 2.07
N VAL A 216 15.83 3.48 1.42
CA VAL A 216 16.75 4.04 0.42
C VAL A 216 16.43 3.51 -0.97
N GLY A 217 16.61 4.34 -2.00
CA GLY A 217 16.57 4.10 -3.43
C GLY A 217 17.94 4.40 -4.06
N LEU A 218 18.39 3.60 -5.03
CA LEU A 218 19.54 3.95 -5.88
C LEU A 218 19.11 3.97 -7.34
N TYR A 219 19.41 5.08 -8.01
CA TYR A 219 19.33 5.22 -9.47
C TYR A 219 20.71 4.92 -10.06
N LEU A 220 20.74 4.03 -11.04
CA LEU A 220 21.93 3.63 -11.78
C LEU A 220 21.61 3.75 -13.27
N SER A 221 22.08 4.82 -13.92
CA SER A 221 21.73 5.09 -15.32
C SER A 221 22.14 3.95 -16.23
N PRO A 222 21.21 3.37 -17.01
CA PRO A 222 21.55 2.37 -18.02
C PRO A 222 22.19 2.99 -19.26
N TRP A 223 21.80 4.21 -19.64
CA TRP A 223 22.54 4.96 -20.66
C TRP A 223 23.83 5.52 -20.06
N ASP A 224 24.97 5.02 -20.50
CA ASP A 224 26.28 5.45 -20.03
C ASP A 224 27.07 6.09 -21.19
N ARG A 225 27.42 7.36 -21.01
CA ARG A 225 28.14 8.16 -22.02
C ARG A 225 29.67 8.08 -21.86
N HIS A 226 30.17 7.42 -20.82
CA HIS A 226 31.59 7.25 -20.54
C HIS A 226 32.08 5.84 -20.85
N GLU A 227 31.29 4.81 -20.50
CA GLU A 227 31.68 3.42 -20.62
C GLU A 227 31.84 2.98 -22.09
N LYS A 228 33.04 2.50 -22.44
CA LYS A 228 33.42 2.15 -23.82
C LYS A 228 32.65 0.96 -24.37
N THR A 229 32.20 0.07 -23.48
CA THR A 229 31.37 -1.07 -23.86
C THR A 229 29.92 -0.67 -24.14
N TYR A 230 29.48 0.55 -23.82
CA TYR A 230 28.10 0.99 -24.11
C TYR A 230 27.76 0.82 -25.60
N GLY A 231 26.64 0.13 -25.87
CA GLY A 231 26.22 -0.30 -27.22
C GLY A 231 26.68 -1.71 -27.62
N GLN A 232 27.56 -2.34 -26.84
CA GLN A 232 27.91 -3.76 -26.94
C GLN A 232 27.09 -4.51 -25.88
N GLU A 233 25.98 -5.12 -26.31
CA GLU A 233 24.91 -5.58 -25.43
C GLU A 233 25.39 -6.49 -24.29
N VAL A 234 26.17 -7.53 -24.60
CA VAL A 234 26.61 -8.51 -23.59
C VAL A 234 27.61 -7.88 -22.63
N GLU A 235 28.68 -7.30 -23.15
CA GLU A 235 29.78 -6.74 -22.35
C GLU A 235 29.30 -5.58 -21.46
N TYR A 236 28.43 -4.71 -21.98
CA TYR A 236 27.87 -3.62 -21.18
C TYR A 236 26.88 -4.12 -20.13
N ASN A 237 26.04 -5.10 -20.45
CA ASN A 237 25.14 -5.69 -19.46
C ASN A 237 25.91 -6.38 -18.33
N GLU A 238 27.00 -7.09 -18.64
CA GLU A 238 27.89 -7.67 -17.63
C GLU A 238 28.52 -6.58 -16.75
N PHE A 239 29.03 -5.48 -17.34
CA PHE A 239 29.53 -4.33 -16.61
C PHE A 239 28.48 -3.72 -15.68
N TYR A 240 27.28 -3.46 -16.21
CA TYR A 240 26.16 -2.87 -15.47
C TYR A 240 25.74 -3.76 -14.29
N MET A 241 25.58 -5.06 -14.54
CA MET A 241 25.21 -6.04 -13.52
C MET A 241 26.28 -6.17 -12.43
N ALA A 242 27.57 -6.06 -12.80
CA ALA A 242 28.66 -6.08 -11.84
C ALA A 242 28.65 -4.84 -10.91
N GLN A 243 28.37 -3.64 -11.46
CA GLN A 243 28.18 -2.42 -10.66
C GLN A 243 26.94 -2.52 -9.75
N LEU A 244 25.84 -3.04 -10.28
CA LEU A 244 24.61 -3.23 -9.50
C LEU A 244 24.82 -4.20 -8.34
N HIS A 245 25.50 -5.32 -8.59
CA HIS A 245 25.87 -6.27 -7.54
C HIS A 245 26.80 -5.63 -6.50
N GLU A 246 27.74 -4.78 -6.92
CA GLU A 246 28.61 -4.04 -5.99
C GLU A 246 27.82 -3.12 -5.06
N LEU A 247 26.88 -2.34 -5.61
CA LEU A 247 26.02 -1.46 -4.84
C LEU A 247 25.17 -2.26 -3.84
N LEU A 248 24.61 -3.38 -4.27
CA LEU A 248 23.70 -4.19 -3.45
C LEU A 248 24.37 -4.98 -2.33
N THR A 249 25.59 -5.45 -2.55
CA THR A 249 26.28 -6.30 -1.59
C THR A 249 27.19 -5.53 -0.64
N LYS A 250 27.82 -4.44 -1.09
CA LYS A 250 28.76 -3.67 -0.26
C LYS A 250 28.11 -2.54 0.52
N SER A 251 27.01 -1.98 0.01
CA SER A 251 26.45 -0.73 0.54
C SER A 251 25.28 -0.92 1.48
N VAL A 252 24.76 -2.15 1.66
CA VAL A 252 23.42 -2.36 2.23
C VAL A 252 23.40 -3.28 3.43
N SER A 253 23.08 -2.72 4.59
CA SER A 253 22.44 -3.45 5.69
C SER A 253 20.93 -3.23 5.55
N ASN A 254 20.20 -4.30 5.23
CA ASN A 254 18.74 -4.48 5.31
C ASN A 254 17.85 -3.22 5.09
N SER A 255 17.22 -3.14 3.91
CA SER A 255 16.16 -2.18 3.48
C SER A 255 16.57 -1.09 2.48
N VAL A 256 17.26 -1.48 1.41
CA VAL A 256 17.35 -0.65 0.19
C VAL A 256 16.27 -1.14 -0.78
N THR A 257 15.44 -0.22 -1.24
CA THR A 257 14.72 -0.25 -2.51
C THR A 257 15.72 0.12 -3.61
N ILE A 258 15.72 -0.49 -4.80
CA ILE A 258 16.46 0.04 -5.94
C ILE A 258 15.43 0.51 -6.97
N GLN A 259 15.45 1.80 -7.26
CA GLN A 259 14.75 2.34 -8.40
C GLN A 259 15.72 2.38 -9.58
N ILE A 260 15.68 1.34 -10.42
CA ILE A 260 16.48 1.30 -11.65
C ILE A 260 15.73 2.03 -12.75
N SER A 261 15.67 3.36 -12.66
CA SER A 261 15.10 4.14 -13.74
C SER A 261 15.94 3.98 -14.99
N VAL A 262 15.38 3.22 -15.92
CA VAL A 262 15.90 3.05 -17.26
C VAL A 262 15.38 4.21 -18.09
N ASP A 263 16.20 5.25 -18.21
CA ASP A 263 15.84 6.45 -18.95
C ASP A 263 16.33 6.37 -20.41
N LEU A 264 15.38 6.69 -21.29
CA LEU A 264 15.39 7.09 -22.71
C LEU A 264 16.12 6.29 -23.80
N ARG A 265 15.33 6.14 -24.88
CA ARG A 265 15.65 5.92 -26.29
C ARG A 265 16.34 4.60 -26.65
N ASN A 266 15.46 3.72 -27.15
CA ASN A 266 15.68 2.96 -28.37
C ASN A 266 16.57 1.72 -28.21
N SER A 267 16.28 0.86 -27.23
CA SER A 267 16.80 -0.51 -27.29
C SER A 267 15.93 -1.53 -26.54
N ASN A 268 15.43 -2.55 -27.24
CA ASN A 268 14.65 -3.64 -26.66
C ASN A 268 15.42 -4.41 -25.56
N TRP A 269 16.76 -4.47 -25.64
CA TRP A 269 17.61 -5.18 -24.66
C TRP A 269 17.56 -4.57 -23.24
N MET A 270 17.16 -3.30 -23.10
CA MET A 270 17.09 -2.64 -21.79
C MET A 270 15.89 -3.11 -20.95
N ILE A 271 14.81 -3.55 -21.61
CA ILE A 271 13.67 -4.20 -20.94
C ILE A 271 14.11 -5.56 -20.42
N ASP A 272 14.87 -6.30 -21.24
CA ASP A 272 15.44 -7.59 -20.84
C ASP A 272 16.39 -7.43 -19.66
N LEU A 273 17.21 -6.37 -19.64
CA LEU A 273 18.05 -6.05 -18.49
C LEU A 273 17.22 -5.80 -17.22
N ALA A 274 16.15 -4.99 -17.28
CA ALA A 274 15.28 -4.74 -16.11
C ALA A 274 14.60 -6.02 -15.59
N MET A 275 14.22 -6.94 -16.49
CA MET A 275 13.66 -8.25 -16.13
C MET A 275 14.72 -9.19 -15.55
N GLN A 276 15.91 -9.26 -16.18
CA GLN A 276 17.05 -10.05 -15.68
C GLN A 276 17.49 -9.57 -14.31
N ILE A 277 17.51 -8.25 -14.08
CA ILE A 277 17.73 -7.63 -12.78
C ILE A 277 16.69 -8.13 -11.78
N ARG A 278 15.40 -8.12 -12.14
CA ARG A 278 14.34 -8.59 -11.24
C ARG A 278 14.51 -10.06 -10.89
N GLU A 279 14.77 -10.92 -11.88
CA GLU A 279 14.98 -12.35 -11.64
C GLU A 279 16.25 -12.59 -10.81
N HIS A 280 17.34 -11.91 -11.13
CA HIS A 280 18.62 -12.07 -10.45
C HIS A 280 18.64 -11.51 -9.01
N ILE A 281 17.99 -10.36 -8.77
CA ILE A 281 18.01 -9.65 -7.47
C ILE A 281 16.83 -10.05 -6.59
N GLY A 282 15.66 -10.28 -7.19
CA GLY A 282 14.41 -10.62 -6.49
C GLY A 282 14.49 -11.94 -5.74
N ASP A 283 15.21 -12.91 -6.29
CA ASP A 283 15.34 -14.25 -5.70
C ASP A 283 16.54 -14.39 -4.76
N MET A 284 17.56 -13.52 -4.86
CA MET A 284 18.85 -13.72 -4.17
C MET A 284 19.17 -12.70 -3.09
N LEU A 285 18.65 -11.46 -3.15
CA LEU A 285 19.18 -10.37 -2.33
C LEU A 285 18.11 -9.62 -1.52
N GLN A 286 17.01 -9.13 -2.12
CA GLN A 286 16.06 -8.24 -1.41
C GLN A 286 14.62 -8.29 -1.99
N SER A 287 13.77 -9.20 -1.47
CA SER A 287 12.39 -9.40 -1.92
C SER A 287 11.41 -8.24 -1.65
N SER A 288 11.85 -7.17 -0.96
CA SER A 288 11.03 -6.00 -0.62
C SER A 288 11.24 -4.79 -1.55
N ILE A 289 12.07 -4.94 -2.58
CA ILE A 289 12.38 -3.89 -3.56
C ILE A 289 11.27 -3.75 -4.60
N ASN A 290 10.91 -2.50 -4.90
CA ASN A 290 10.23 -2.16 -6.15
C ASN A 290 11.24 -1.62 -7.16
N ILE A 291 11.26 -2.21 -8.35
CA ILE A 291 12.02 -1.75 -9.51
C ILE A 291 11.11 -0.88 -10.37
N PHE A 292 11.50 0.38 -10.51
CA PHE A 292 10.87 1.32 -11.42
C PHE A 292 11.57 1.28 -12.78
N SER A 293 10.83 1.47 -13.87
CA SER A 293 11.34 1.97 -15.16
C SER A 293 10.17 2.60 -15.92
N ASP A 294 10.36 3.10 -17.14
CA ASP A 294 9.24 3.52 -17.99
C ASP A 294 8.14 2.44 -18.10
N ALA A 295 8.53 1.16 -18.08
CA ALA A 295 7.64 0.02 -18.31
C ALA A 295 7.40 -0.89 -17.09
N GLY A 296 8.04 -0.64 -15.93
CA GLY A 296 8.03 -1.55 -14.77
C GLY A 296 9.37 -2.27 -14.54
N PRO A 297 9.43 -3.42 -13.86
CA PRO A 297 8.32 -4.35 -13.64
C PRO A 297 7.42 -4.05 -12.43
N ASP A 298 7.86 -3.29 -11.42
CA ASP A 298 7.03 -3.02 -10.23
C ASP A 298 6.33 -1.67 -10.28
N VAL A 299 6.99 -0.65 -10.81
CA VAL A 299 6.48 0.73 -10.85
C VAL A 299 6.80 1.30 -12.22
N ARG A 300 5.86 2.00 -12.83
CA ARG A 300 6.05 2.62 -14.15
C ARG A 300 6.22 4.12 -14.05
N TRP A 301 6.89 4.71 -15.02
CA TRP A 301 6.79 6.14 -15.27
C TRP A 301 5.35 6.54 -15.62
N VAL A 302 4.91 7.72 -15.17
CA VAL A 302 3.57 8.23 -15.49
C VAL A 302 3.46 8.77 -16.93
N GLY A 303 4.56 8.90 -17.67
CA GLY A 303 4.55 9.48 -19.01
C GLY A 303 4.61 11.01 -19.03
N ASP A 304 5.10 11.63 -17.94
CA ASP A 304 5.20 13.08 -17.77
C ASP A 304 6.23 13.40 -16.65
N GLU A 305 7.04 14.45 -16.83
CA GLU A 305 7.99 14.96 -15.82
C GLU A 305 7.48 16.22 -15.07
N MET A 306 6.24 16.64 -15.31
CA MET A 306 5.58 17.75 -14.60
C MET A 306 4.90 17.27 -13.31
N GLY A 307 4.97 15.97 -13.00
CA GLY A 307 4.42 15.35 -11.80
C GLY A 307 2.89 15.23 -11.82
N ALA A 308 2.30 14.93 -12.98
CA ALA A 308 0.88 14.95 -13.25
C ALA A 308 0.38 13.70 -13.98
N ALA A 309 -0.44 12.93 -13.28
CA ALA A 309 -1.24 11.86 -13.87
C ALA A 309 -2.53 12.38 -14.50
N GLY A 310 -3.07 11.60 -15.43
CA GLY A 310 -4.34 11.85 -16.07
C GLY A 310 -5.50 11.84 -15.09
N ALA A 311 -6.63 12.45 -15.48
CA ALA A 311 -7.84 12.43 -14.65
C ALA A 311 -8.37 11.00 -14.44
N THR A 312 -8.04 10.08 -15.34
CA THR A 312 -8.15 8.63 -15.22
C THR A 312 -6.75 8.08 -15.02
N CYS A 313 -6.56 7.23 -14.02
CA CYS A 313 -5.27 6.61 -13.72
C CYS A 313 -5.47 5.21 -13.12
N TRP A 314 -5.18 4.19 -13.92
CA TRP A 314 -5.15 2.79 -13.50
C TRP A 314 -3.74 2.41 -13.05
N SER A 315 -3.64 1.69 -11.94
CA SER A 315 -2.41 1.03 -11.51
C SER A 315 -2.10 -0.24 -12.33
N ILE A 316 -3.03 -0.62 -13.21
CA ILE A 316 -2.95 -1.82 -14.03
C ILE A 316 -2.66 -1.46 -15.49
N VAL A 317 -1.78 -2.24 -16.12
CA VAL A 317 -1.33 -2.06 -17.51
C VAL A 317 -1.11 -3.44 -18.15
N ASN A 318 -0.99 -3.48 -19.47
CA ASN A 318 -0.46 -4.65 -20.16
C ASN A 318 1.03 -4.41 -20.44
N ARG A 319 1.90 -5.06 -19.67
CA ARG A 319 3.35 -4.86 -19.78
C ARG A 319 3.91 -5.32 -21.13
N THR A 320 3.26 -6.27 -21.80
CA THR A 320 3.69 -6.75 -23.14
C THR A 320 3.59 -5.67 -24.22
N LEU A 321 2.76 -4.65 -24.01
CA LEU A 321 2.63 -3.49 -24.90
C LEU A 321 3.64 -2.38 -24.60
N LEU A 322 4.30 -2.42 -23.44
CA LEU A 322 5.17 -1.35 -23.00
C LEU A 322 6.58 -1.48 -23.60
N ARG A 323 7.15 -0.36 -24.00
CA ARG A 323 8.53 -0.23 -24.47
C ARG A 323 9.17 0.97 -23.78
N ILE A 324 10.37 0.80 -23.25
CA ILE A 324 11.11 1.87 -22.56
C ILE A 324 11.52 2.94 -23.58
N GLY A 325 11.31 4.21 -23.24
CA GLY A 325 11.63 5.36 -24.09
C GLY A 325 10.75 5.53 -25.34
N ASP A 326 9.61 4.82 -25.44
CA ASP A 326 8.65 5.00 -26.53
C ASP A 326 7.63 6.09 -26.19
N ALA A 327 7.89 7.29 -26.70
CA ALA A 327 7.03 8.47 -26.50
C ALA A 327 5.57 8.25 -26.97
N SER A 328 5.31 7.30 -27.90
CA SER A 328 3.94 7.01 -28.33
C SER A 328 3.09 6.36 -27.22
N LEU A 329 3.73 5.85 -26.17
CA LEU A 329 3.08 5.21 -25.02
C LEU A 329 2.81 6.15 -23.85
N GLU A 330 3.27 7.41 -23.89
CA GLU A 330 3.10 8.36 -22.78
C GLU A 330 1.64 8.48 -22.33
N SER A 331 0.70 8.61 -23.27
CA SER A 331 -0.74 8.65 -22.94
C SER A 331 -1.25 7.36 -22.30
N TYR A 332 -0.70 6.21 -22.69
CA TYR A 332 -1.04 4.90 -22.11
C TYR A 332 -0.45 4.75 -20.72
N LEU A 333 0.81 5.16 -20.51
CA LEU A 333 1.47 5.21 -19.20
C LEU A 333 0.71 6.11 -18.22
N ASN A 334 0.26 7.27 -18.69
CA ASN A 334 -0.45 8.27 -17.90
C ASN A 334 -1.83 7.80 -17.43
N THR A 335 -2.53 7.05 -18.27
CA THR A 335 -3.90 6.60 -17.99
C THR A 335 -3.96 5.19 -17.40
N GLY A 336 -3.04 4.31 -17.78
CA GLY A 336 -3.13 2.86 -17.58
C GLY A 336 -4.27 2.20 -18.36
N ASP A 337 -4.52 0.91 -18.10
CA ASP A 337 -5.47 0.09 -18.86
C ASP A 337 -6.37 -0.76 -17.94
N PRO A 338 -7.70 -0.55 -17.94
CA PRO A 338 -8.62 -1.35 -17.12
C PRO A 338 -8.64 -2.85 -17.46
N ARG A 339 -8.07 -3.24 -18.61
CA ARG A 339 -7.89 -4.63 -19.06
C ARG A 339 -6.45 -5.13 -18.93
N GLY A 340 -5.59 -4.32 -18.31
CA GLY A 340 -4.20 -4.67 -18.03
C GLY A 340 -4.09 -5.94 -17.19
N THR A 341 -3.03 -6.70 -17.45
CA THR A 341 -2.73 -7.98 -16.81
C THR A 341 -1.72 -7.85 -15.67
N ASP A 342 -1.04 -6.72 -15.58
CA ASP A 342 0.06 -6.48 -14.66
C ASP A 342 -0.28 -5.30 -13.73
N TRP A 343 -0.04 -5.44 -12.42
CA TRP A 343 -0.09 -4.31 -11.49
C TRP A 343 1.26 -3.59 -11.51
N VAL A 344 1.32 -2.45 -12.17
CA VAL A 344 2.53 -1.64 -12.32
C VAL A 344 2.14 -0.17 -12.11
N PRO A 345 1.98 0.29 -10.85
CA PRO A 345 1.45 1.60 -10.55
C PRO A 345 2.34 2.74 -11.06
N PRO A 346 1.76 3.90 -11.40
CA PRO A 346 2.50 5.03 -11.94
C PRO A 346 3.13 5.90 -10.86
N GLU A 347 4.41 6.22 -11.04
CA GLU A 347 5.13 7.23 -10.29
C GLU A 347 5.17 8.55 -11.07
N CYS A 348 4.85 9.64 -10.39
CA CYS A 348 4.92 11.00 -10.92
C CYS A 348 6.20 11.65 -10.43
N ASP A 349 7.23 11.65 -11.25
CA ASP A 349 8.50 12.29 -10.97
C ASP A 349 8.50 13.75 -11.42
N VAL A 350 9.10 14.63 -10.60
CA VAL A 350 9.24 16.06 -10.91
C VAL A 350 10.28 16.69 -10.00
N SER A 351 11.05 17.64 -10.53
CA SER A 351 11.96 18.44 -9.72
C SER A 351 11.28 19.55 -8.94
N ILE A 352 11.76 19.87 -7.73
CA ILE A 352 11.37 21.08 -7.00
C ILE A 352 11.84 22.34 -7.75
N ARG A 353 12.86 22.24 -8.60
CA ARG A 353 13.40 23.30 -9.46
C ARG A 353 12.98 23.07 -10.92
N PRO A 354 13.30 23.97 -11.87
CA PRO A 354 13.15 23.70 -13.29
C PRO A 354 13.99 22.52 -13.78
N GLY A 355 15.25 22.40 -13.33
CA GLY A 355 16.14 21.29 -13.67
C GLY A 355 16.23 20.21 -12.59
N TRP A 356 16.73 19.04 -12.96
CA TRP A 356 17.02 17.92 -12.06
C TRP A 356 18.26 18.21 -11.22
N PHE A 357 19.32 18.78 -11.80
CA PHE A 357 20.51 19.17 -11.05
C PHE A 357 20.40 20.59 -10.48
N TRP A 358 21.26 20.90 -9.51
CA TRP A 358 21.25 22.23 -8.92
C TRP A 358 21.92 23.24 -9.85
N HIS A 359 21.18 24.29 -10.18
CA HIS A 359 21.67 25.46 -10.91
C HIS A 359 21.49 26.73 -10.07
N LYS A 360 22.53 27.58 -10.05
CA LYS A 360 22.56 28.80 -9.24
C LYS A 360 21.46 29.80 -9.60
N ASN A 361 21.07 29.85 -10.87
CA ASN A 361 20.07 30.78 -11.42
C ASN A 361 18.62 30.27 -11.31
N GLN A 362 18.41 29.07 -10.77
CA GLN A 362 17.09 28.49 -10.58
C GLN A 362 16.59 28.70 -9.15
N THR A 363 15.26 28.59 -8.97
CA THR A 363 14.61 28.66 -7.66
C THR A 363 13.54 27.58 -7.54
N ALA A 364 13.18 27.21 -6.31
CA ALA A 364 12.15 26.23 -6.07
C ALA A 364 10.75 26.69 -6.52
N LYS A 365 9.94 25.74 -6.99
CA LYS A 365 8.49 25.87 -7.27
C LYS A 365 7.73 26.31 -6.03
N SER A 366 6.82 27.27 -6.17
CA SER A 366 6.00 27.81 -5.08
C SER A 366 5.14 26.75 -4.39
N VAL A 367 4.69 27.02 -3.16
CA VAL A 367 3.77 26.10 -2.43
C VAL A 367 2.51 25.82 -3.24
N SER A 368 1.96 26.82 -3.95
CA SER A 368 0.78 26.63 -4.80
C SER A 368 1.05 25.69 -5.97
N GLN A 369 2.23 25.79 -6.60
CA GLN A 369 2.63 24.87 -7.67
C GLN A 369 2.83 23.44 -7.12
N LEU A 370 3.49 23.30 -5.97
CA LEU A 370 3.69 22.00 -5.33
C LEU A 370 2.38 21.35 -4.87
N LEU A 371 1.42 22.12 -4.36
CA LEU A 371 0.07 21.62 -4.06
C LEU A 371 -0.66 21.18 -5.32
N ASN A 372 -0.53 21.92 -6.42
CA ASN A 372 -1.12 21.52 -7.69
C ASN A 372 -0.55 20.19 -8.20
N ILE A 373 0.78 20.02 -8.11
CA ILE A 373 1.46 18.76 -8.39
C ILE A 373 0.93 17.65 -7.50
N TYR A 374 0.84 17.86 -6.17
CA TYR A 374 0.31 16.88 -5.23
C TYR A 374 -1.11 16.42 -5.57
N TYR A 375 -2.00 17.35 -5.93
CA TYR A 375 -3.36 17.01 -6.34
C TYR A 375 -3.43 16.29 -7.69
N ASN A 376 -2.47 16.52 -8.59
CA ASN A 376 -2.42 15.87 -9.90
C ASN A 376 -1.60 14.56 -9.91
N SER A 377 -0.91 14.23 -8.82
CA SER A 377 -0.19 12.97 -8.62
C SER A 377 -0.87 12.13 -7.53
N VAL A 378 -0.56 12.40 -6.25
CA VAL A 378 -1.15 11.72 -5.07
C VAL A 378 -2.66 11.77 -5.09
N GLY A 379 -3.23 12.89 -5.50
CA GLY A 379 -4.67 13.06 -5.65
C GLY A 379 -5.31 12.25 -6.77
N ARG A 380 -4.52 11.56 -7.60
CA ARG A 380 -4.93 10.78 -8.77
C ARG A 380 -4.27 9.40 -8.79
N ASN A 381 -4.17 8.73 -7.64
CA ASN A 381 -3.71 7.34 -7.52
C ASN A 381 -2.22 7.10 -7.83
N CYS A 382 -1.37 8.13 -7.76
CA CYS A 382 0.07 8.02 -8.00
C CYS A 382 0.87 8.25 -6.71
N VAL A 383 2.16 7.89 -6.74
CA VAL A 383 3.14 8.40 -5.77
C VAL A 383 3.91 9.52 -6.44
N LEU A 384 4.15 10.61 -5.70
CA LEU A 384 4.95 11.74 -6.12
C LEU A 384 6.42 11.51 -5.75
N LEU A 385 7.30 11.47 -6.74
CA LEU A 385 8.75 11.48 -6.56
C LEU A 385 9.26 12.92 -6.76
N LEU A 386 9.51 13.62 -5.67
CA LEU A 386 9.96 15.01 -5.70
C LEU A 386 11.49 15.10 -5.65
N ASN A 387 12.13 15.56 -6.73
CA ASN A 387 13.57 15.79 -6.75
C ASN A 387 13.97 17.09 -6.03
N VAL A 388 15.05 17.04 -5.23
CA VAL A 388 15.62 18.16 -4.48
C VAL A 388 17.13 18.13 -4.61
N PRO A 389 17.74 18.86 -5.56
CA PRO A 389 19.16 18.68 -5.84
C PRO A 389 20.08 19.40 -4.84
N PRO A 390 21.06 18.70 -4.26
CA PRO A 390 22.15 19.35 -3.51
C PRO A 390 22.99 20.26 -4.42
N ASN A 391 23.47 21.36 -3.86
CA ASN A 391 24.33 22.32 -4.58
C ASN A 391 25.81 21.86 -4.62
N ARG A 392 26.68 22.66 -5.24
CA ARG A 392 28.13 22.39 -5.37
C ARG A 392 28.88 22.22 -4.05
N THR A 393 28.35 22.72 -2.93
CA THR A 393 28.95 22.48 -1.61
C THR A 393 28.58 21.12 -1.03
N GLY A 394 27.64 20.38 -1.65
CA GLY A 394 27.13 19.10 -1.17
C GLY A 394 25.93 19.21 -0.23
N LEU A 395 25.23 20.35 -0.21
CA LEU A 395 24.09 20.64 0.68
C LEU A 395 22.84 21.00 -0.10
N VAL A 396 21.67 20.60 0.40
CA VAL A 396 20.38 21.15 -0.06
C VAL A 396 20.32 22.63 0.35
N SER A 397 19.92 23.48 -0.59
CA SER A 397 19.87 24.93 -0.36
C SER A 397 18.83 25.28 0.72
N SER A 398 19.12 26.28 1.55
CA SER A 398 18.21 26.71 2.64
C SER A 398 16.82 27.09 2.13
N ASP A 399 16.75 27.71 0.94
CA ASP A 399 15.50 28.12 0.31
C ASP A 399 14.65 26.91 -0.08
N ASP A 400 15.29 25.83 -0.56
CA ASP A 400 14.61 24.59 -0.91
C ASP A 400 14.13 23.88 0.35
N THR A 401 14.96 23.79 1.39
CA THR A 401 14.56 23.25 2.70
C THR A 401 13.38 24.03 3.29
N GLN A 402 13.38 25.35 3.21
CA GLN A 402 12.26 26.16 3.69
C GLN A 402 11.00 25.92 2.85
N ARG A 403 11.14 25.81 1.52
CA ARG A 403 10.01 25.50 0.63
C ARG A 403 9.39 24.14 0.94
N LEU A 404 10.19 23.13 1.25
CA LEU A 404 9.72 21.80 1.67
C LEU A 404 8.91 21.88 2.97
N LYS A 405 9.40 22.63 3.97
CA LYS A 405 8.68 22.85 5.23
C LYS A 405 7.34 23.56 5.02
N ASP A 406 7.32 24.59 4.18
CA ASP A 406 6.10 25.33 3.86
C ASP A 406 5.08 24.45 3.12
N PHE A 407 5.56 23.63 2.19
CA PHE A 407 4.73 22.66 1.47
C PHE A 407 4.16 21.60 2.41
N ARG A 408 4.97 21.02 3.30
CA ARG A 408 4.49 20.07 4.32
C ARG A 408 3.47 20.70 5.24
N LYS A 409 3.73 21.92 5.71
CA LYS A 409 2.79 22.68 6.55
C LYS A 409 1.45 22.88 5.83
N ALA A 410 1.47 23.13 4.53
CA ALA A 410 0.25 23.22 3.73
C ALA A 410 -0.51 21.88 3.68
N ILE A 411 0.16 20.77 3.33
CA ILE A 411 -0.46 19.43 3.32
C ILE A 411 -1.03 19.08 4.71
N THR A 412 -0.22 19.18 5.76
CA THR A 412 -0.64 18.86 7.13
C THR A 412 -1.82 19.74 7.55
N SER A 413 -1.80 21.02 7.21
CA SER A 413 -2.93 21.90 7.48
C SER A 413 -4.22 21.40 6.82
N ILE A 414 -4.18 21.00 5.56
CA ILE A 414 -5.36 20.61 4.78
C ILE A 414 -5.97 19.32 5.36
N PHE A 415 -5.12 18.37 5.74
CA PHE A 415 -5.56 17.02 6.15
C PHE A 415 -5.59 16.80 7.68
N SER A 416 -5.17 17.78 8.50
CA SER A 416 -5.17 17.67 9.97
C SER A 416 -6.56 17.49 10.60
N ALA A 417 -7.61 17.93 9.91
CA ALA A 417 -8.99 17.71 10.31
C ALA A 417 -9.76 17.02 9.18
N ASP A 418 -10.33 15.86 9.49
CA ASP A 418 -11.36 15.25 8.64
C ASP A 418 -12.72 15.74 9.11
N LEU A 419 -13.36 16.57 8.29
CA LEU A 419 -14.68 17.15 8.56
C LEU A 419 -15.80 16.11 8.46
N ALA A 420 -15.50 14.91 7.94
CA ALA A 420 -16.40 13.76 7.99
C ALA A 420 -16.30 12.96 9.30
N ALA A 421 -15.31 13.21 10.16
CA ALA A 421 -15.15 12.47 11.41
C ALA A 421 -16.41 12.61 12.29
N GLY A 422 -16.89 11.48 12.82
CA GLY A 422 -18.13 11.41 13.61
C GLY A 422 -19.42 11.41 12.78
N SER A 423 -19.34 11.40 11.45
CA SER A 423 -20.52 11.24 10.58
C SER A 423 -21.19 9.88 10.79
N LYS A 424 -22.48 9.81 10.44
CA LYS A 424 -23.18 8.53 10.29
C LYS A 424 -23.16 8.11 8.83
N ALA A 425 -22.56 6.97 8.52
CA ALA A 425 -22.53 6.42 7.17
C ALA A 425 -23.75 5.51 6.91
N LYS A 426 -24.27 5.56 5.68
CA LYS A 426 -25.22 4.59 5.14
C LYS A 426 -24.78 4.21 3.73
N ALA A 427 -25.05 2.98 3.33
CA ALA A 427 -24.78 2.54 1.97
C ALA A 427 -26.02 1.98 1.27
N SER A 428 -25.91 1.81 -0.04
CA SER A 428 -26.94 1.15 -0.86
C SER A 428 -27.11 -0.33 -0.50
N SER A 429 -26.03 -0.97 -0.07
CA SER A 429 -26.00 -2.32 0.51
C SER A 429 -24.70 -2.51 1.30
N GLU A 430 -24.70 -3.49 2.21
CA GLU A 430 -23.55 -3.90 3.00
C GLU A 430 -23.42 -5.42 2.91
N ARG A 431 -22.24 -5.88 2.53
CA ARG A 431 -21.98 -7.33 2.43
C ARG A 431 -22.11 -7.98 3.81
N GLY A 432 -22.93 -9.03 3.89
CA GLY A 432 -23.22 -9.72 5.15
C GLY A 432 -24.18 -8.97 6.10
N GLY A 433 -24.72 -7.83 5.67
CA GLY A 433 -25.56 -7.00 6.52
C GLY A 433 -24.81 -6.43 7.73
N ARG A 434 -25.54 -6.19 8.82
CA ARG A 434 -25.06 -5.48 10.01
C ARG A 434 -23.85 -6.13 10.67
N ASP A 435 -23.79 -7.46 10.67
CA ASP A 435 -22.79 -8.25 11.39
C ASP A 435 -21.72 -8.84 10.44
N GLY A 436 -21.73 -8.41 9.16
CA GLY A 436 -20.87 -8.95 8.11
C GLY A 436 -19.43 -8.43 8.08
N GLY A 437 -19.09 -7.44 8.92
CA GLY A 437 -17.74 -6.85 8.98
C GLY A 437 -17.42 -5.82 7.88
N PHE A 438 -18.31 -5.61 6.89
CA PHE A 438 -18.11 -4.70 5.74
C PHE A 438 -19.05 -3.49 5.73
N ALA A 439 -19.35 -2.96 6.92
CA ALA A 439 -20.32 -1.90 7.11
C ALA A 439 -19.88 -0.57 6.46
N ALA A 440 -20.85 0.30 6.14
CA ALA A 440 -20.57 1.61 5.58
C ALA A 440 -19.73 2.50 6.52
N SER A 441 -19.80 2.26 7.83
CA SER A 441 -19.03 3.01 8.84
C SER A 441 -17.52 2.81 8.75
N ASN A 442 -17.06 1.72 8.13
CA ASN A 442 -15.62 1.42 7.99
C ASN A 442 -14.89 2.52 7.20
N VAL A 443 -15.58 3.30 6.35
CA VAL A 443 -14.94 4.40 5.62
C VAL A 443 -14.54 5.60 6.48
N LEU A 444 -14.88 5.58 7.78
CA LEU A 444 -14.68 6.68 8.74
C LEU A 444 -13.77 6.30 9.92
N ASP A 445 -13.32 5.05 10.02
CA ASP A 445 -12.60 4.54 11.21
C ASP A 445 -11.08 4.83 11.19
N SER A 446 -10.56 5.31 10.05
CA SER A 446 -9.14 5.59 9.82
C SER A 446 -8.23 4.34 9.87
N ASP A 447 -8.78 3.15 9.62
CA ASP A 447 -8.03 1.91 9.47
C ASP A 447 -7.92 1.53 7.97
N ASP A 448 -6.71 1.26 7.47
CA ASP A 448 -6.50 0.88 6.07
C ASP A 448 -6.79 -0.61 5.79
N LYS A 449 -7.10 -1.39 6.83
CA LYS A 449 -7.43 -2.82 6.76
C LYS A 449 -8.92 -3.09 6.76
N THR A 450 -9.74 -2.16 7.24
CA THR A 450 -11.20 -2.24 7.18
C THR A 450 -11.69 -1.54 5.92
N TYR A 451 -12.83 -1.97 5.41
CA TYR A 451 -13.46 -1.35 4.25
C TYR A 451 -14.96 -1.62 4.23
N TRP A 452 -15.69 -0.71 3.61
CA TRP A 452 -17.06 -1.02 3.16
C TRP A 452 -16.98 -1.89 1.91
N ALA A 453 -17.87 -2.88 1.82
CA ALA A 453 -18.10 -3.66 0.60
C ALA A 453 -19.58 -3.68 0.26
N ALA A 454 -19.90 -3.35 -0.99
CA ALA A 454 -21.26 -3.52 -1.49
C ALA A 454 -21.66 -5.01 -1.53
N ALA A 455 -22.94 -5.29 -1.27
CA ALA A 455 -23.51 -6.61 -1.49
C ALA A 455 -23.83 -6.80 -2.99
N GLY A 456 -23.30 -7.89 -3.58
CA GLY A 456 -23.54 -8.29 -4.97
C GLY A 456 -22.83 -7.43 -6.02
N ASP A 457 -22.83 -7.93 -7.27
CA ASP A 457 -22.09 -7.33 -8.39
C ASP A 457 -22.90 -6.25 -9.14
N GLU A 458 -24.23 -6.29 -9.07
CA GLU A 458 -25.11 -5.37 -9.81
C GLU A 458 -26.18 -4.72 -8.92
N GLN A 459 -26.30 -3.40 -9.03
CA GLN A 459 -27.45 -2.64 -8.54
C GLN A 459 -28.01 -1.75 -9.64
N LYS A 460 -29.33 -1.83 -9.86
CA LYS A 460 -30.10 -1.07 -10.87
C LYS A 460 -29.85 0.46 -10.87
N HIS A 461 -29.36 1.01 -9.76
CA HIS A 461 -29.09 2.45 -9.59
C HIS A 461 -27.63 2.79 -9.24
N GLY A 462 -26.72 1.82 -9.37
CA GLY A 462 -25.33 1.91 -8.90
C GLY A 462 -25.22 1.78 -7.38
N HIS A 463 -23.99 1.62 -6.89
CA HIS A 463 -23.70 1.53 -5.46
C HIS A 463 -23.42 2.92 -4.88
N TRP A 464 -23.70 3.14 -3.60
CA TRP A 464 -23.40 4.43 -2.98
C TRP A 464 -23.11 4.32 -1.49
N ILE A 465 -22.32 5.27 -0.98
CA ILE A 465 -22.21 5.60 0.44
C ILE A 465 -22.63 7.05 0.62
N GLU A 466 -23.50 7.33 1.60
CA GLU A 466 -23.89 8.66 2.03
C GLU A 466 -23.49 8.88 3.50
N LEU A 467 -22.80 9.98 3.75
CA LEU A 467 -22.42 10.45 5.06
C LEU A 467 -23.42 11.53 5.50
N ALA A 468 -24.05 11.34 6.65
CA ALA A 468 -24.75 12.39 7.38
C ALA A 468 -23.76 13.07 8.33
N LEU A 469 -23.44 14.33 8.03
CA LEU A 469 -22.38 15.06 8.71
C LEU A 469 -22.80 15.47 10.13
N PRO A 470 -21.86 15.61 11.08
CA PRO A 470 -22.16 15.97 12.46
C PRO A 470 -22.79 17.36 12.59
N LYS A 471 -22.38 18.28 11.70
CA LYS A 471 -22.89 19.65 11.60
C LYS A 471 -23.58 19.82 10.25
N ALA A 472 -24.84 20.27 10.26
CA ALA A 472 -25.64 20.46 9.05
C ALA A 472 -25.07 21.53 8.09
N ASN A 473 -24.19 22.40 8.57
CA ASN A 473 -23.55 23.47 7.80
C ASN A 473 -22.02 23.25 7.66
N THR A 474 -21.58 22.00 7.53
CA THR A 474 -20.16 21.70 7.35
C THR A 474 -19.68 22.24 5.99
N SER A 475 -18.66 23.09 6.00
CA SER A 475 -18.07 23.68 4.79
C SER A 475 -16.78 22.97 4.41
N PHE A 476 -16.65 22.53 3.15
CA PHE A 476 -15.48 21.83 2.62
C PHE A 476 -15.27 22.16 1.14
N ASN A 477 -14.06 21.98 0.64
CA ASN A 477 -13.73 22.12 -0.79
C ASN A 477 -12.82 21.00 -1.30
N LEU A 478 -12.59 19.97 -0.50
CA LEU A 478 -11.79 18.82 -0.86
C LEU A 478 -12.45 17.54 -0.37
N VAL A 479 -12.65 16.59 -1.27
CA VAL A 479 -13.20 15.26 -0.95
C VAL A 479 -12.15 14.19 -1.20
N ARG A 480 -11.86 13.38 -0.19
CA ARG A 480 -10.94 12.23 -0.26
C ARG A 480 -11.73 10.94 -0.40
N VAL A 481 -11.31 10.06 -1.30
CA VAL A 481 -11.89 8.71 -1.49
C VAL A 481 -10.75 7.72 -1.69
N GLN A 482 -10.83 6.53 -1.08
CA GLN A 482 -9.80 5.49 -1.18
C GLN A 482 -10.44 4.10 -1.37
N GLU A 483 -9.90 3.30 -2.30
CA GLU A 483 -10.29 1.90 -2.50
C GLU A 483 -9.44 0.94 -1.64
N ALA A 484 -9.98 -0.25 -1.37
CA ALA A 484 -9.23 -1.37 -0.79
C ALA A 484 -8.37 -2.06 -1.86
N ILE A 485 -7.30 -1.39 -2.33
CA ILE A 485 -6.51 -1.84 -3.48
C ILE A 485 -5.79 -3.18 -3.29
N ALA A 486 -5.62 -3.65 -2.04
CA ALA A 486 -5.12 -5.01 -1.77
C ALA A 486 -6.00 -6.11 -2.38
N LEU A 487 -7.28 -5.79 -2.67
CA LEU A 487 -8.22 -6.66 -3.37
C LEU A 487 -8.49 -6.20 -4.81
N GLY A 488 -7.58 -5.39 -5.38
CA GLY A 488 -7.63 -4.89 -6.75
C GLY A 488 -8.31 -3.53 -6.90
N GLN A 489 -8.01 -2.84 -7.99
CA GLN A 489 -8.64 -1.57 -8.37
C GLN A 489 -9.93 -1.84 -9.16
N ARG A 490 -11.04 -1.22 -8.75
CA ARG A 490 -12.38 -1.61 -9.21
C ARG A 490 -13.15 -0.45 -9.84
N ILE A 491 -13.19 0.70 -9.18
CA ILE A 491 -14.06 1.82 -9.55
C ILE A 491 -13.63 2.39 -10.90
N MET A 492 -14.56 2.42 -11.86
CA MET A 492 -14.33 2.95 -13.21
C MET A 492 -14.97 4.32 -13.41
N GLU A 493 -16.11 4.58 -12.75
CA GLU A 493 -16.84 5.84 -12.81
C GLU A 493 -17.56 6.10 -11.49
N HIS A 494 -17.50 7.35 -11.03
CA HIS A 494 -18.17 7.79 -9.82
C HIS A 494 -18.56 9.28 -9.84
N GLU A 495 -19.50 9.62 -8.98
CA GLU A 495 -20.04 10.96 -8.81
C GLU A 495 -20.10 11.30 -7.31
N VAL A 496 -19.83 12.55 -6.97
CA VAL A 496 -19.92 13.06 -5.60
C VAL A 496 -21.01 14.11 -5.53
N TYR A 497 -21.89 13.96 -4.54
CA TYR A 497 -23.02 14.86 -4.28
C TYR A 497 -22.92 15.47 -2.89
N ALA A 498 -23.25 16.75 -2.77
CA ALA A 498 -23.44 17.45 -1.51
C ALA A 498 -24.90 17.94 -1.45
N ASP A 499 -25.67 17.48 -0.46
CA ASP A 499 -27.12 17.73 -0.36
C ASP A 499 -27.88 17.55 -1.69
N LYS A 500 -27.62 16.42 -2.36
CA LYS A 500 -28.18 16.04 -3.68
C LYS A 500 -27.71 16.87 -4.88
N LYS A 501 -26.91 17.92 -4.68
CA LYS A 501 -26.25 18.65 -5.77
C LYS A 501 -24.97 17.93 -6.17
N LEU A 502 -24.79 17.65 -7.46
CA LEU A 502 -23.54 17.11 -8.00
C LEU A 502 -22.42 18.15 -7.82
N VAL A 503 -21.32 17.75 -7.17
CA VAL A 503 -20.16 18.63 -6.91
C VAL A 503 -18.87 18.14 -7.58
N ALA A 504 -18.75 16.84 -7.84
CA ALA A 504 -17.61 16.28 -8.59
C ALA A 504 -18.01 15.02 -9.37
N LYS A 505 -17.23 14.73 -10.42
CA LYS A 505 -17.28 13.50 -11.22
C LYS A 505 -15.87 12.98 -11.41
N GLY A 506 -15.70 11.67 -11.47
CA GLY A 506 -14.40 11.05 -11.73
C GLY A 506 -14.55 9.67 -12.35
N THR A 507 -13.43 9.16 -12.87
CA THR A 507 -13.31 7.80 -13.37
C THR A 507 -12.76 6.90 -12.27
N THR A 508 -11.45 6.68 -12.24
CA THR A 508 -10.77 5.84 -11.25
C THR A 508 -10.64 6.50 -9.88
N VAL A 509 -10.57 5.67 -8.84
CA VAL A 509 -10.21 6.08 -7.48
C VAL A 509 -8.83 5.56 -7.11
N GLY A 510 -8.64 4.24 -7.10
CA GLY A 510 -7.41 3.58 -6.68
C GLY A 510 -7.06 3.80 -5.20
N TYR A 511 -5.77 3.84 -4.88
CA TYR A 511 -5.27 4.06 -3.52
C TYR A 511 -5.80 5.35 -2.91
N LYS A 512 -5.82 6.44 -3.69
CA LYS A 512 -6.35 7.73 -3.25
C LYS A 512 -6.80 8.59 -4.42
N ARG A 513 -8.00 9.15 -4.27
CA ARG A 513 -8.56 10.22 -5.10
C ARG A 513 -8.86 11.45 -4.27
N LEU A 514 -8.42 12.61 -4.74
CA LEU A 514 -8.70 13.91 -4.16
C LEU A 514 -9.48 14.78 -5.15
N HIS A 515 -10.75 15.06 -4.85
CA HIS A 515 -11.57 15.98 -5.62
C HIS A 515 -11.48 17.38 -5.03
N ARG A 516 -10.65 18.23 -5.65
CA ARG A 516 -10.60 19.66 -5.35
C ARG A 516 -11.80 20.36 -6.01
N LEU A 517 -12.70 20.88 -5.20
CA LEU A 517 -13.89 21.60 -5.66
C LEU A 517 -13.50 23.03 -6.05
N ARG A 518 -14.15 23.57 -7.08
CA ARG A 518 -13.91 24.95 -7.56
C ARG A 518 -14.21 25.99 -6.47
N GLU A 519 -15.25 25.73 -5.69
CA GLU A 519 -15.70 26.58 -4.60
C GLU A 519 -16.00 25.71 -3.38
N ALA A 520 -15.88 26.29 -2.19
CA ALA A 520 -16.31 25.62 -0.97
C ALA A 520 -17.82 25.41 -1.00
N VAL A 521 -18.25 24.20 -0.69
CA VAL A 521 -19.65 23.83 -0.55
C VAL A 521 -19.99 23.69 0.93
N THR A 522 -21.23 23.98 1.28
CA THR A 522 -21.76 23.73 2.63
C THR A 522 -22.85 22.68 2.49
N ALA A 523 -22.80 21.62 3.30
CA ALA A 523 -23.78 20.55 3.24
C ALA A 523 -24.02 19.86 4.57
N ALA A 524 -25.18 19.22 4.70
CA ALA A 524 -25.51 18.30 5.78
C ALA A 524 -25.22 16.84 5.41
N ARG A 525 -25.23 16.52 4.11
CA ARG A 525 -25.00 15.17 3.59
C ARG A 525 -24.04 15.20 2.42
N VAL A 526 -23.13 14.23 2.37
CA VAL A 526 -22.25 14.01 1.22
C VAL A 526 -22.34 12.56 0.79
N LYS A 527 -22.55 12.32 -0.50
CA LYS A 527 -22.73 10.99 -1.07
C LYS A 527 -21.76 10.75 -2.21
N ILE A 528 -21.06 9.63 -2.19
CA ILE A 528 -20.39 9.07 -3.36
C ILE A 528 -21.31 8.03 -4.00
N ARG A 529 -21.52 8.14 -5.32
CA ARG A 529 -22.26 7.18 -6.13
C ARG A 529 -21.32 6.57 -7.17
N ILE A 530 -21.16 5.26 -7.13
CA ILE A 530 -20.32 4.47 -8.03
C ILE A 530 -21.22 3.95 -9.14
N THR A 531 -20.99 4.44 -10.36
CA THR A 531 -21.85 4.16 -11.52
C THR A 531 -21.31 3.03 -12.37
N LYS A 532 -20.01 2.76 -12.30
CA LYS A 532 -19.36 1.67 -13.02
C LYS A 532 -18.15 1.14 -12.25
N SER A 533 -17.99 -0.17 -12.21
CA SER A 533 -16.93 -0.85 -11.48
C SER A 533 -16.62 -2.21 -12.13
N ARG A 534 -15.39 -2.72 -11.97
CA ARG A 534 -14.94 -4.06 -12.44
C ARG A 534 -15.47 -5.22 -11.57
N GLY A 535 -16.13 -4.90 -10.46
CA GLY A 535 -16.74 -5.82 -9.50
C GLY A 535 -17.37 -5.03 -8.33
N PRO A 536 -17.82 -5.68 -7.24
CA PRO A 536 -18.37 -4.98 -6.08
C PRO A 536 -17.38 -3.94 -5.56
N PRO A 537 -17.76 -2.66 -5.48
CA PRO A 537 -16.85 -1.61 -5.05
C PRO A 537 -16.49 -1.77 -3.57
N LEU A 538 -15.23 -1.46 -3.26
CA LEU A 538 -14.67 -1.49 -1.91
C LEU A 538 -14.08 -0.13 -1.59
N LEU A 539 -14.47 0.47 -0.48
CA LEU A 539 -13.92 1.75 -0.03
C LEU A 539 -13.35 1.60 1.38
N THR A 540 -12.09 1.98 1.55
CA THR A 540 -11.41 2.04 2.86
C THR A 540 -11.64 3.39 3.53
N ALA A 541 -11.77 4.47 2.77
CA ALA A 541 -11.95 5.80 3.35
C ALA A 541 -12.78 6.74 2.47
N MET A 542 -13.58 7.58 3.13
CA MET A 542 -14.21 8.77 2.56
C MET A 542 -14.09 9.93 3.55
N GLY A 543 -13.39 10.99 3.16
CA GLY A 543 -13.09 12.14 4.04
C GLY A 543 -13.41 13.48 3.40
N LEU A 544 -13.60 14.50 4.23
CA LEU A 544 -13.89 15.87 3.81
C LEU A 544 -12.88 16.83 4.43
N HIS A 545 -12.33 17.72 3.63
CA HIS A 545 -11.26 18.62 4.06
C HIS A 545 -11.46 20.04 3.51
N TYR A 546 -10.76 21.00 4.11
CA TYR A 546 -10.76 22.39 3.68
C TYR A 546 -9.36 22.85 3.28
N ASP A 547 -9.14 22.95 1.98
CA ASP A 547 -7.96 23.58 1.39
C ASP A 547 -8.10 25.11 1.41
N ARG A 548 -7.36 25.76 2.31
CA ARG A 548 -7.30 27.22 2.41
C ARG A 548 -6.40 27.90 1.38
N PHE A 549 -5.63 27.13 0.62
CA PHE A 549 -4.69 27.63 -0.38
C PHE A 549 -5.34 27.77 -1.77
N THR A 550 -6.52 27.20 -1.99
CA THR A 550 -7.23 27.20 -3.29
C THR A 550 -7.68 28.58 -3.79
N LYS A 551 -7.62 29.63 -2.97
CA LYS A 551 -8.02 31.00 -3.38
C LYS A 551 -6.96 31.74 -4.21
N CYS A 552 -5.77 31.17 -4.44
CA CYS A 552 -4.68 31.86 -5.15
C CYS A 552 -4.48 31.48 -6.63
N SER A 553 -5.28 30.58 -7.22
CA SER A 553 -5.19 30.29 -8.66
C SER A 553 -6.44 30.76 -9.39
N VAL A 554 -6.46 32.05 -9.74
CA VAL A 554 -7.26 32.53 -10.87
C VAL A 554 -6.59 31.99 -12.14
N GLU A 555 -7.41 31.42 -13.03
CA GLU A 555 -7.09 30.82 -14.33
C GLU A 555 -6.36 29.47 -14.29
N PHE A 556 -6.96 28.46 -14.94
CA PHE A 556 -6.44 27.80 -16.14
C PHE A 556 -7.46 26.76 -16.62
N ASN A 557 -8.22 27.15 -17.64
CA ASN A 557 -8.85 26.24 -18.60
C ASN A 557 -8.34 26.67 -19.97
N LYS A 558 -7.63 25.75 -20.64
CA LYS A 558 -7.25 25.65 -22.06
C LYS A 558 -5.78 25.24 -22.16
N VAL A 559 -5.51 23.94 -22.14
CA VAL A 559 -5.04 23.17 -23.32
C VAL A 559 -5.68 21.79 -23.21
#